data_AF-A0A2N2M4H5-F1
#
_entry.id   AF-A0A2N2M4H5-F1
#
_cell.length_a   1.000
_cell.length_b   1.000
_cell.length_c   1.000
_cell.angle_alpha   90.00
_cell.angle_beta   90.00
_cell.angle_gamma   90.00
#
_symmetry.space_group_name_H-M   'P 1'
#
loop_
_entity.id
_entity.type
_entity.pdbx_description
1 polymer ?
#
loop_
_entity_poly.entity_id
_entity_poly.type
_entity_poly.pdbx_seq_one_letter_code
_entity_poly.pdbx_strand_id
1 'polypeptide(L)'
;MPTNRKRRTRGQKHPMLKSELHLLLTGQCTPLKGDWRDIGESWLRPFILVSPAGRDELRRLWENNKFEIMSAWTGIKLPWAAKEFNHANK
;
A
#
# COMPACT_ATOMS: atom_id res chain seq x y z
N MET A 1 -9.01 -32.77 -25.43
CA MET A 1 -9.56 -31.40 -25.34
C MET A 1 -8.65 -30.56 -24.44
N PRO A 2 -7.77 -29.69 -24.96
CA PRO A 2 -6.99 -28.82 -24.10
C PRO A 2 -7.84 -27.59 -23.74
N THR A 3 -8.35 -27.53 -22.51
CA THR A 3 -9.01 -26.32 -22.00
C THR A 3 -7.97 -25.22 -21.85
N ASN A 4 -7.96 -24.30 -22.81
CA ASN A 4 -7.25 -23.03 -22.75
C ASN A 4 -7.72 -22.24 -21.52
N ARG A 5 -7.07 -22.45 -20.36
CA ARG A 5 -7.16 -21.52 -19.23
C ARG A 5 -6.46 -20.24 -19.66
N LYS A 6 -7.21 -19.35 -20.29
CA LYS A 6 -6.78 -17.97 -20.53
C LYS A 6 -6.38 -17.39 -19.17
N ARG A 7 -5.09 -17.27 -18.93
CA ARG A 7 -4.52 -16.52 -17.81
C ARG A 7 -5.09 -15.11 -17.98
N ARG A 8 -6.10 -14.76 -17.18
CA ARG A 8 -6.61 -13.39 -17.11
C ARG A 8 -5.42 -12.53 -16.70
N THR A 9 -4.77 -11.91 -17.68
CA THR A 9 -3.97 -10.72 -17.45
C THR A 9 -4.93 -9.74 -16.78
N ARG A 10 -4.81 -9.60 -15.44
CA ARG A 10 -5.42 -8.48 -14.72
C ARG A 10 -4.66 -7.23 -15.14
N GLY A 11 -4.91 -6.80 -16.37
CA GLY A 11 -4.73 -5.42 -16.77
C GLY A 11 -5.82 -4.63 -16.10
N GLN A 12 -5.59 -4.24 -14.85
CA GLN A 12 -6.30 -3.14 -14.22
C GLN A 12 -5.27 -2.40 -13.40
N LYS A 13 -5.11 -1.10 -13.71
CA LYS A 13 -4.56 -0.10 -12.77
C LYS A 13 -5.18 -0.42 -11.42
N HIS A 14 -4.41 -0.97 -10.48
CA HIS A 14 -4.97 -1.18 -9.16
C HIS A 14 -5.00 0.19 -8.48
N PRO A 15 -6.19 0.78 -8.20
CA PRO A 15 -6.27 1.77 -7.15
C PRO A 15 -5.68 1.10 -5.91
N MET A 16 -4.72 1.76 -5.28
CA MET A 16 -4.04 1.30 -4.07
C MET A 16 -5.03 0.64 -3.11
N LEU A 17 -4.65 -0.50 -2.53
CA LEU A 17 -5.50 -1.13 -1.52
C LEU A 17 -5.67 -0.19 -0.32
N LYS A 18 -6.82 -0.23 0.35
CA LYS A 18 -7.06 0.61 1.54
C LYS A 18 -6.08 0.26 2.66
N SER A 19 -5.72 -1.01 2.78
CA SER A 19 -4.69 -1.50 3.71
C SER A 19 -3.29 -0.94 3.39
N GLU A 20 -2.94 -0.83 2.10
CA GLU A 20 -1.67 -0.23 1.65
C GLU A 20 -1.66 1.28 1.89
N LEU A 21 -2.75 1.97 1.57
CA LEU A 21 -2.91 3.40 1.85
C LEU A 21 -2.83 3.68 3.33
N HIS A 22 -3.55 2.91 4.15
CA HIS A 22 -3.50 3.05 5.60
C HIS A 22 -2.08 2.88 6.11
N LEU A 23 -1.36 1.85 5.66
CA LEU A 23 0.03 1.62 6.02
C LEU A 23 0.92 2.83 5.64
N LEU A 24 0.77 3.39 4.43
CA LEU A 24 1.57 4.54 4.02
C LEU A 24 1.26 5.80 4.85
N LEU A 25 0.02 5.98 5.27
CA LEU A 25 -0.41 7.14 6.04
C LEU A 25 -0.02 7.05 7.52
N THR A 26 -0.26 5.90 8.15
CA THR A 26 -0.15 5.72 9.60
C THR A 26 1.09 4.92 10.03
N GLY A 27 1.66 4.13 9.12
CA GLY A 27 2.70 3.15 9.45
C GLY A 27 2.18 1.89 10.14
N GLN A 28 0.86 1.72 10.25
CA GLN A 28 0.25 0.58 10.93
C GLN A 28 -0.25 -0.48 9.94
N CYS A 29 -0.05 -1.75 10.28
CA CYS A 29 -0.49 -2.88 9.47
C CYS A 29 -1.98 -3.21 9.65
N THR A 30 -2.60 -2.72 10.71
CA THR A 30 -3.99 -3.02 11.09
C THR A 30 -4.84 -1.76 11.01
N PRO A 31 -6.13 -1.87 10.65
CA PRO A 31 -7.01 -0.72 10.63
C PRO A 31 -7.28 -0.24 12.07
N LEU A 32 -7.71 1.02 12.22
CA LEU A 32 -8.12 1.57 13.52
C LEU A 32 -9.34 0.86 14.13
N LYS A 33 -10.18 0.25 13.29
CA LYS A 33 -11.37 -0.51 13.68
C LYS A 33 -11.67 -1.59 12.65
N GLY A 34 -11.99 -2.80 13.13
CA GLY A 34 -12.38 -3.94 12.29
C GLY A 34 -11.18 -4.71 11.73
N ASP A 35 -11.40 -5.44 10.64
CA ASP A 35 -10.38 -6.21 9.92
C ASP A 35 -10.40 -5.85 8.43
N TRP A 36 -9.24 -5.96 7.78
CA TRP A 36 -9.13 -5.86 6.32
C TRP A 36 -10.00 -6.91 5.60
N ARG A 37 -10.22 -8.06 6.24
CA ARG A 37 -11.11 -9.11 5.72
C ARG A 37 -12.55 -8.64 5.55
N ASP A 38 -13.01 -7.70 6.38
CA ASP A 38 -14.39 -7.19 6.33
C ASP A 38 -14.66 -6.37 5.05
N ILE A 39 -13.60 -5.79 4.47
CA ILE A 39 -13.64 -5.03 3.22
C ILE A 39 -13.16 -5.86 2.00
N GLY A 40 -12.92 -7.16 2.18
CA GLY A 40 -12.42 -8.06 1.13
C GLY A 40 -10.93 -7.93 0.82
N GLU A 41 -10.15 -7.29 1.70
CA GLU A 41 -8.70 -7.14 1.54
C GLU A 41 -7.91 -8.18 2.35
N SER A 42 -6.69 -8.46 1.91
CA SER A 42 -5.81 -9.40 2.61
C SER A 42 -5.19 -8.74 3.84
N TRP A 43 -5.42 -9.34 5.00
CA TRP A 43 -4.82 -8.89 6.26
C TRP A 43 -3.29 -9.00 6.27
N LEU A 44 -2.71 -9.90 5.47
CA LEU A 44 -1.28 -10.17 5.41
C LEU A 44 -0.49 -9.15 4.59
N ARG A 45 -1.15 -8.46 3.65
CA ARG A 45 -0.47 -7.59 2.68
C ARG A 45 0.36 -6.49 3.36
N PRO A 46 -0.14 -5.75 4.36
CA PRO A 46 0.67 -4.76 5.07
C PRO A 46 1.87 -5.37 5.80
N PHE A 47 1.71 -6.54 6.43
CA PHE A 47 2.80 -7.22 7.14
C PHE A 47 3.94 -7.64 6.21
N ILE A 48 3.59 -8.11 5.01
CA ILE A 48 4.58 -8.44 3.97
C ILE A 48 5.34 -7.18 3.57
N LEU A 49 4.65 -6.05 3.36
CA LEU A 49 5.25 -4.80 2.92
C LEU A 49 6.19 -4.17 3.97
N VAL A 50 5.89 -4.31 5.26
CA VAL A 50 6.77 -3.81 6.35
C VAL A 50 7.97 -4.73 6.58
N SER A 51 7.90 -5.99 6.15
CA SER A 51 9.02 -6.92 6.29
C SER A 51 10.27 -6.44 5.53
N PRO A 52 11.50 -6.83 5.94
CA PRO A 52 12.73 -6.43 5.24
C PRO A 52 12.71 -6.74 3.75
N ALA A 53 12.11 -7.87 3.35
CA ALA A 53 11.98 -8.29 1.96
C ALA A 53 10.93 -7.47 1.18
N GLY A 54 9.91 -6.94 1.86
CA GLY A 54 8.85 -6.12 1.25
C GLY A 54 9.12 -4.61 1.28
N ARG A 55 10.17 -4.16 1.97
CA ARG A 55 10.46 -2.73 2.14
C ARG A 55 10.74 -2.01 0.81
N ASP A 56 11.38 -2.68 -0.13
CA ASP A 56 11.59 -2.15 -1.48
C ASP A 56 10.29 -2.03 -2.27
N GLU A 57 9.38 -2.99 -2.11
CA GLU A 57 8.03 -2.93 -2.68
C GLU A 57 7.25 -1.77 -2.06
N LEU A 58 7.33 -1.59 -0.74
CA LEU A 58 6.69 -0.49 -0.02
C LEU A 58 7.23 0.87 -0.47
N ARG A 59 8.54 1.00 -0.68
CA ARG A 59 9.16 2.22 -1.23
C ARG A 59 8.64 2.52 -2.64
N ARG A 60 8.62 1.53 -3.53
CA ARG A 60 8.06 1.69 -4.89
C ARG A 60 6.58 2.08 -4.85
N LEU A 61 5.82 1.51 -3.93
CA LEU A 61 4.40 1.81 -3.74
C LEU A 61 4.21 3.26 -3.28
N TRP A 62 5.04 3.74 -2.36
CA TRP A 62 5.09 5.16 -1.99
C TRP A 62 5.45 6.03 -3.19
N GLU A 63 6.54 5.77 -3.89
CA GLU A 63 7.01 6.61 -5.01
C GLU A 63 6.00 6.74 -6.13
N ASN A 64 5.29 5.66 -6.46
CA ASN A 64 4.27 5.64 -7.51
C ASN A 64 3.03 6.46 -7.16
N ASN A 65 2.73 6.62 -5.87
CA ASN A 65 1.48 7.23 -5.41
C ASN A 65 1.68 8.48 -4.55
N LYS A 66 2.92 8.88 -4.26
CA LYS A 66 3.24 9.99 -3.36
C LYS A 66 2.57 11.28 -3.76
N PHE A 67 2.47 11.56 -5.07
CA PHE A 67 1.87 12.79 -5.57
C PHE A 67 0.38 12.86 -5.28
N GLU A 68 -0.35 11.76 -5.51
CA GLU A 68 -1.78 11.67 -5.23
C GLU A 68 -2.07 11.66 -3.72
N ILE A 69 -1.26 10.94 -2.94
CA ILE A 69 -1.41 10.93 -1.48
C ILE A 69 -1.16 12.33 -0.91
N MET A 70 -0.07 12.98 -1.31
CA MET A 70 0.30 14.30 -0.79
C MET A 70 -0.65 15.40 -1.26
N SER A 71 -1.24 15.30 -2.47
CA SER A 71 -2.23 16.27 -2.94
C SER A 71 -3.57 16.15 -2.21
N ALA A 72 -3.96 14.93 -1.83
CA ALA A 72 -5.17 14.68 -1.04
C ALA A 72 -4.96 14.83 0.47
N TRP A 73 -3.72 15.01 0.93
CA TRP A 73 -3.39 15.03 2.35
C TRP A 73 -3.78 16.36 3.02
N THR A 74 -4.64 16.28 4.03
CA THR A 74 -5.13 17.42 4.81
C THR A 74 -4.64 17.42 6.27
N GLY A 75 -3.81 16.44 6.64
CA GLY A 75 -3.34 16.28 8.02
C GLY A 75 -2.23 17.29 8.39
N ILE A 76 -2.24 17.73 9.65
CA ILE A 76 -1.25 18.68 10.19
C ILE A 76 0.17 18.10 10.15
N LYS A 77 0.32 16.78 10.35
CA LYS A 77 1.61 16.07 10.31
C LYS A 77 1.79 15.39 8.96
N LEU A 78 3.02 15.24 8.50
CA LEU A 78 3.33 14.45 7.31
C LEU A 78 2.93 12.97 7.50
N PRO A 79 2.48 12.29 6.41
CA PRO A 79 2.27 10.85 6.40
C PRO A 79 3.50 10.08 6.88
N TRP A 80 3.29 8.92 7.49
CA TRP A 80 4.38 8.06 7.97
C TRP A 80 5.37 7.74 6.83
N ALA A 81 4.89 7.32 5.66
CA ALA A 81 5.75 7.00 4.52
C ALA A 81 6.58 8.19 4.02
N ALA A 82 6.05 9.42 4.11
CA ALA A 82 6.81 10.61 3.77
C ALA A 82 7.99 10.81 4.74
N LYS A 83 7.80 10.54 6.03
CA LYS A 83 8.88 10.59 7.02
C LYS A 83 9.88 9.45 6.84
N GLU A 84 9.39 8.26 6.55
CA GLU A 84 10.22 7.06 6.41
C GLU A 84 11.11 7.12 5.16
N PHE A 85 10.55 7.53 4.02
CA PHE A 85 11.23 7.43 2.73
C PHE A 85 11.80 8.74 2.21
N ASN A 86 11.18 9.91 2.47
CA ASN A 86 11.74 11.18 1.98
C ASN A 86 12.93 11.64 2.84
N HIS A 87 13.01 11.21 4.10
CA HIS A 87 14.07 11.61 5.02
C HIS A 87 15.37 10.79 4.84
N ALA A 88 15.34 9.73 4.03
CA ALA A 88 16.50 8.91 3.70
C ALA A 88 17.38 9.50 2.58
N ASN A 89 17.00 10.65 2.02
CA ASN A 89 17.71 11.33 0.92
C ASN A 89 18.47 12.60 1.37
N LYS A 90 18.98 12.63 2.61
CA LYS A 90 19.88 13.68 3.10
C LYS A 90 21.23 13.11 3.51
#